data_AF-A0A2N9FK91-F1
#
_entry.id   AF-A0A2N9FK91-F1
#
_cell.length_a   1.000
_cell.length_b   1.000
_cell.length_c   1.000
_cell.angle_alpha   90.00
_cell.angle_beta   90.00
_cell.angle_gamma   90.00
#
_symmetry.space_group_name_H-M   'P 1'
#
loop_
_entity.id
_entity.type
_entity.pdbx_description
1 polymer ?
#
loop_
_entity_poly.entity_id
_entity_poly.type
_entity_poly.pdbx_seq_one_letter_code
_entity_poly.pdbx_strand_id
1 'polypeptide(L)'
;MVQLKNLFIKDCKVMEEILLTEDLGEEEEIIPMVLFPRLEDLRLKDLPILKRFCVGSNIKFPSLKDMWIEQCPKLKSFIFKPVNSSITVSKEVKEMNSEEISLTTMQPLFNEEARCLMQLKDLRVFDCGVEEIVAHEDGAEAAARLVFPKVTVLLLSKSLVQLKKLSVSECESITEVVAGEGGEGNEVITFSQLTYLKLDCLPNLTSFCSRSYSFEFPSLEEVIVSKCPEMKIFCHGILSTPKLERVQATKEDEWHWKVDLNTTVRTLALEGQTMIPLCNSSSE
;
A
#
# COMPACT_ATOMS: atom_id res chain seq x y z
N MET A 1 0.28 -27.27 16.60
CA MET A 1 0.23 -26.23 15.55
C MET A 1 -0.03 -24.89 16.19
N VAL A 2 0.82 -23.90 15.90
CA VAL A 2 0.91 -22.62 16.62
C VAL A 2 -0.36 -21.79 16.40
N GLN A 3 -1.01 -21.39 17.49
CA GLN A 3 -2.28 -20.65 17.50
C GLN A 3 -2.07 -19.13 17.62
N LEU A 4 -0.97 -18.61 17.08
CA LEU A 4 -0.57 -17.22 17.28
C LEU A 4 -1.62 -16.30 16.65
N LYS A 5 -2.30 -15.53 17.50
CA LYS A 5 -3.30 -14.53 17.09
C LYS A 5 -2.72 -13.13 16.97
N ASN A 6 -1.74 -12.80 17.80
CA ASN A 6 -1.14 -11.48 17.85
C ASN A 6 0.38 -11.62 17.82
N LEU A 7 1.04 -10.93 16.89
CA LEU A 7 2.49 -10.88 16.79
C LEU A 7 2.96 -9.43 16.91
N PHE A 8 3.67 -9.13 18.00
CA PHE A 8 4.19 -7.80 18.27
C PHE A 8 5.72 -7.86 18.37
N ILE A 9 6.40 -7.17 17.46
CA ILE A 9 7.85 -7.06 17.42
C ILE A 9 8.20 -5.59 17.60
N LYS A 10 8.88 -5.27 18.70
CA LYS A 10 9.21 -3.89 19.09
C LYS A 10 10.68 -3.77 19.48
N ASP A 11 11.29 -2.62 19.21
CA ASP A 11 12.61 -2.21 19.72
C ASP A 11 13.76 -3.17 19.32
N CYS A 12 13.65 -3.85 18.18
CA CYS A 12 14.65 -4.81 17.73
C CYS A 12 15.64 -4.20 16.71
N LYS A 13 16.82 -3.82 17.21
CA LYS A 13 17.82 -3.03 16.45
C LYS A 13 18.64 -3.84 15.43
N VAL A 14 18.63 -5.16 15.54
CA VAL A 14 19.49 -6.07 14.75
C VAL A 14 18.69 -7.01 13.83
N MET A 15 17.38 -6.83 13.76
CA MET A 15 16.50 -7.70 12.99
C MET A 15 16.41 -7.22 11.54
N GLU A 16 17.00 -7.97 10.63
CA GLU A 16 16.92 -7.69 9.19
C GLU A 16 15.74 -8.39 8.52
N GLU A 17 15.41 -9.61 8.97
CA GLU A 17 14.35 -10.47 8.43
C GLU A 17 13.67 -11.21 9.59
N ILE A 18 12.33 -11.34 9.57
CA ILE A 18 11.58 -11.97 10.66
C ILE A 18 11.34 -13.46 10.37
N LEU A 19 11.01 -13.80 9.13
CA LEU A 19 10.68 -15.17 8.72
C LEU A 19 11.46 -15.58 7.47
N LEU A 20 12.09 -16.75 7.56
CA LEU A 20 12.71 -17.45 6.44
C LEU A 20 11.93 -18.73 6.19
N THR A 21 11.31 -18.87 5.02
CA THR A 21 10.76 -20.16 4.60
C THR A 21 11.74 -20.85 3.67
N GLU A 22 12.08 -22.10 3.97
CA GLU A 22 12.77 -22.96 3.01
C GLU A 22 11.76 -23.29 1.90
N ASP A 23 12.02 -22.86 0.66
CA ASP A 23 11.33 -23.42 -0.51
C ASP A 23 11.64 -24.92 -0.50
N LEU A 24 10.64 -25.74 -0.12
CA LEU A 24 10.70 -27.18 -0.33
C LEU A 24 10.53 -27.40 -1.84
N GLY A 25 11.64 -27.24 -2.55
CA GLY A 25 11.71 -27.49 -3.98
C GLY A 25 11.33 -28.93 -4.27
N GLU A 26 10.36 -29.10 -5.16
CA GLU A 26 10.36 -29.94 -6.36
C GLU A 26 8.91 -30.10 -6.80
N GLU A 27 8.60 -29.63 -8.02
CA GLU A 27 7.53 -29.99 -8.99
C GLU A 27 6.17 -30.60 -8.54
N GLU A 28 5.78 -30.57 -7.28
CA GLU A 28 4.46 -30.94 -6.80
C GLU A 28 3.71 -29.65 -6.47
N GLU A 29 2.46 -29.58 -6.92
CA GLU A 29 1.46 -28.51 -6.75
C GLU A 29 1.91 -27.32 -5.88
N ILE A 30 1.80 -26.10 -6.42
CA ILE A 30 1.97 -24.86 -5.65
C ILE A 30 0.93 -24.83 -4.51
N ILE A 31 1.25 -25.46 -3.38
CA ILE A 31 0.38 -25.48 -2.20
C ILE A 31 0.71 -24.21 -1.41
N PRO A 32 -0.24 -23.29 -1.23
CA PRO A 32 -0.01 -22.08 -0.45
C PRO A 32 0.43 -22.42 0.97
N MET A 33 1.62 -21.97 1.37
CA MET A 33 2.09 -22.14 2.74
C MET A 33 1.39 -21.12 3.66
N VAL A 34 0.66 -21.65 4.64
CA VAL A 34 0.00 -20.85 5.66
C VAL A 34 0.87 -20.83 6.92
N LEU A 35 1.76 -19.83 7.03
CA LEU A 35 2.67 -19.68 8.19
C LEU A 35 1.92 -19.39 9.49
N PHE A 36 0.94 -18.48 9.41
CA PHE A 36 0.16 -18.05 10.56
C PHE A 36 -1.34 -18.04 10.24
N PRO A 37 -2.00 -19.21 10.26
CA PRO A 37 -3.41 -19.34 9.86
C PRO A 37 -4.37 -18.54 10.74
N ARG A 38 -3.97 -18.22 11.97
CA ARG A 38 -4.80 -17.56 12.98
C ARG A 38 -4.30 -16.18 13.39
N LEU A 39 -3.25 -15.64 12.75
CA LEU A 39 -2.76 -14.31 13.08
C LEU A 39 -3.80 -13.30 12.65
N GLU A 40 -4.30 -12.53 13.62
CA GLU A 40 -5.31 -11.50 13.48
C GLU A 40 -4.68 -10.09 13.58
N ASP A 41 -3.66 -9.91 14.43
CA ASP A 41 -2.98 -8.62 14.66
C ASP A 41 -1.44 -8.76 14.50
N LEU A 42 -0.85 -8.00 13.59
CA LEU A 42 0.59 -7.92 13.36
C LEU A 42 1.09 -6.49 13.59
N ARG A 43 2.02 -6.30 14.54
CA ARG A 43 2.66 -5.00 14.80
C ARG A 43 4.17 -5.09 14.75
N LEU A 44 4.75 -4.23 13.92
CA LEU A 44 6.19 -4.04 13.74
C LEU A 44 6.51 -2.60 14.13
N LYS A 45 7.30 -2.40 15.18
CA LYS A 45 7.62 -1.07 15.70
C LYS A 45 9.11 -0.94 16.05
N ASP A 46 9.72 0.20 15.72
CA ASP A 46 11.10 0.50 16.10
C ASP A 46 12.10 -0.57 15.60
N LEU A 47 12.03 -0.90 14.29
CA LEU A 47 12.88 -1.90 13.63
C LEU A 47 13.80 -1.23 12.59
N PRO A 48 14.91 -0.61 13.03
CA PRO A 48 15.70 0.32 12.21
C PRO A 48 16.40 -0.30 11.00
N ILE A 49 16.60 -1.62 11.00
CA ILE A 49 17.29 -2.33 9.90
C ILE A 49 16.44 -3.39 9.22
N LEU A 50 15.16 -3.53 9.60
CA LEU A 50 14.27 -4.52 9.00
C LEU A 50 14.11 -4.21 7.52
N LYS A 51 14.49 -5.17 6.66
CA LYS A 51 14.38 -5.05 5.20
C LYS A 51 13.05 -5.59 4.70
N ARG A 52 12.54 -6.64 5.36
CA ARG A 52 11.34 -7.39 4.97
C ARG A 52 10.75 -8.21 6.12
N PHE A 53 9.45 -8.51 6.06
CA PHE A 53 8.82 -9.40 7.05
C PHE A 53 9.16 -10.86 6.77
N CYS A 54 9.00 -11.31 5.52
CA CYS A 54 9.20 -12.70 5.16
C CYS A 54 9.89 -12.89 3.82
N VAL A 55 10.73 -13.93 3.71
CA VAL A 55 11.26 -14.47 2.46
C VAL A 55 10.56 -15.79 2.15
N GLY A 56 9.91 -15.88 0.98
CA GLY A 56 9.25 -17.08 0.50
C GLY A 56 8.21 -16.84 -0.59
N SER A 57 7.59 -17.93 -1.07
CA SER A 57 6.57 -17.93 -2.11
C SER A 57 5.21 -18.44 -1.59
N ASN A 58 4.11 -17.93 -2.14
CA ASN A 58 2.72 -18.35 -1.85
C ASN A 58 2.29 -18.26 -0.38
N ILE A 59 2.83 -17.28 0.34
CA ILE A 59 2.59 -17.11 1.78
C ILE A 59 1.26 -16.40 2.01
N LYS A 60 0.38 -17.02 2.79
CA LYS A 60 -0.95 -16.48 3.09
C LYS A 60 -1.16 -16.21 4.58
N PHE A 61 -1.81 -15.08 4.87
CA PHE A 61 -2.29 -14.70 6.22
C PHE A 61 -3.82 -14.61 6.24
N PRO A 62 -4.53 -15.75 6.20
CA PRO A 62 -5.96 -15.80 5.94
C PRO A 62 -6.84 -15.17 7.03
N SER A 63 -6.28 -14.88 8.22
CA SER A 63 -7.02 -14.31 9.36
C SER A 63 -6.58 -12.89 9.72
N LEU A 64 -5.59 -12.30 9.02
CA LEU A 64 -5.00 -11.04 9.43
C LEU A 64 -5.98 -9.89 9.22
N LYS A 65 -6.31 -9.18 10.29
CA LYS A 65 -7.28 -8.07 10.34
C LYS A 65 -6.59 -6.74 10.54
N ASP A 66 -5.57 -6.72 11.39
CA ASP A 66 -4.89 -5.52 11.83
C ASP A 66 -3.40 -5.63 11.49
N MET A 67 -2.87 -4.67 10.73
CA MET A 67 -1.43 -4.57 10.45
C MET A 67 -0.94 -3.16 10.78
N TRP A 68 0.07 -3.09 11.66
CA TRP A 68 0.72 -1.85 12.05
C TRP A 68 2.21 -1.95 11.81
N ILE A 69 2.76 -1.06 10.99
CA ILE A 69 4.20 -0.91 10.77
C ILE A 69 4.58 0.53 11.12
N GLU A 70 5.50 0.70 12.06
CA GLU A 70 5.93 2.01 12.57
C GLU A 70 7.45 2.06 12.77
N GLN A 71 8.11 3.14 12.34
CA GLN A 71 9.54 3.37 12.60
C GLN A 71 10.42 2.21 12.04
N CYS A 72 10.14 1.81 10.80
CA CYS A 72 10.86 0.77 10.06
C CYS A 72 11.52 1.37 8.79
N PRO A 73 12.57 2.21 8.92
CA PRO A 73 13.10 3.04 7.83
C PRO A 73 13.83 2.29 6.71
N LYS A 74 14.22 1.02 6.91
CA LYS A 74 14.83 0.18 5.86
C LYS A 74 13.86 -0.81 5.22
N LEU A 75 12.59 -0.82 5.63
CA LEU A 75 11.60 -1.76 5.14
C LEU A 75 11.25 -1.44 3.69
N LYS A 76 11.48 -2.41 2.79
CA LYS A 76 11.20 -2.26 1.36
C LYS A 76 10.00 -3.09 0.90
N SER A 77 9.88 -4.32 1.38
CA SER A 77 8.80 -5.23 1.00
C SER A 77 8.28 -6.02 2.21
N PHE A 78 7.02 -6.40 2.20
CA PHE A 78 6.45 -7.26 3.24
C PHE A 78 6.88 -8.72 3.01
N ILE A 79 6.60 -9.25 1.81
CA ILE A 79 7.02 -10.59 1.38
C ILE A 79 8.02 -10.44 0.22
N PHE A 80 9.16 -11.10 0.32
CA PHE A 80 10.16 -11.17 -0.73
C PHE A 80 10.15 -12.57 -1.35
N LYS A 81 9.88 -12.64 -2.66
CA LYS A 81 9.98 -13.87 -3.44
C LYS A 81 11.33 -13.90 -4.16
N PRO A 82 12.19 -14.90 -3.94
CA PRO A 82 13.39 -15.09 -4.74
C PRO A 82 13.00 -15.39 -6.20
N VAL A 83 13.60 -14.69 -7.16
CA VAL A 83 13.39 -14.96 -8.59
C VAL A 83 14.40 -16.04 -9.00
N ASN A 84 13.89 -17.19 -9.43
CA ASN A 84 14.56 -18.40 -9.94
C ASN A 84 14.93 -19.50 -8.92
N SER A 85 14.19 -20.60 -9.08
CA SER A 85 14.36 -21.94 -8.53
C SER A 85 15.63 -22.65 -9.04
N SER A 86 16.81 -22.24 -8.55
CA SER A 86 18.02 -23.07 -8.62
C SER A 86 18.99 -22.87 -7.46
N ILE A 87 18.78 -21.90 -6.56
CA ILE A 87 19.61 -21.77 -5.37
C ILE A 87 18.93 -22.56 -4.27
N THR A 88 19.38 -23.78 -4.06
CA THR A 88 19.10 -24.54 -2.85
C THR A 88 19.48 -23.65 -1.66
N VAL A 89 18.48 -23.24 -0.87
CA VAL A 89 18.66 -22.40 0.34
C VAL A 89 19.49 -23.13 1.42
N SER A 90 19.91 -24.37 1.17
CA SER A 90 20.44 -25.27 2.18
C SER A 90 21.96 -25.25 2.39
N LYS A 91 22.75 -24.30 1.87
CA LYS A 91 24.19 -24.25 2.26
C LYS A 91 24.97 -22.93 2.28
N GLU A 92 24.44 -21.79 1.85
CA GLU A 92 25.29 -20.59 1.67
C GLU A 92 24.84 -19.33 2.44
N VAL A 93 23.87 -19.42 3.35
CA VAL A 93 23.46 -18.26 4.20
C VAL A 93 24.57 -17.83 5.18
N LYS A 94 25.70 -18.55 5.27
CA LYS A 94 26.88 -18.13 6.04
C LYS A 94 27.93 -17.36 5.23
N GLU A 95 27.86 -17.32 3.90
CA GLU A 95 28.91 -16.73 3.05
C GLU A 95 28.36 -15.89 1.88
N MET A 96 27.15 -15.37 1.98
CA MET A 96 26.67 -14.38 1.01
C MET A 96 26.56 -13.03 1.70
N ASN A 97 27.58 -12.23 1.43
CA ASN A 97 27.74 -10.84 1.81
C ASN A 97 26.40 -10.11 1.66
N SER A 98 26.04 -9.32 2.67
CA SER A 98 24.82 -8.52 2.80
C SER A 98 24.61 -7.44 1.71
N GLU A 99 25.34 -7.53 0.60
CA GLU A 99 25.48 -6.57 -0.48
C GLU A 99 25.52 -7.29 -1.84
N GLU A 100 24.48 -8.03 -2.23
CA GLU A 100 24.06 -8.28 -3.64
C GLU A 100 22.94 -9.32 -3.72
N ILE A 101 21.75 -8.95 -3.24
CA ILE A 101 20.54 -9.30 -3.99
C ILE A 101 19.99 -7.96 -4.45
N SER A 102 20.70 -7.37 -5.41
CA SER A 102 20.35 -6.10 -6.02
C SER A 102 19.15 -6.33 -6.94
N LEU A 103 17.95 -6.39 -6.36
CA LEU A 103 16.75 -6.07 -7.11
C LEU A 103 16.76 -4.54 -7.27
N THR A 104 17.42 -4.07 -8.31
CA THR A 104 17.49 -2.66 -8.74
C THR A 104 16.13 -2.11 -9.21
N THR A 105 15.06 -2.89 -9.10
CA THR A 105 13.70 -2.45 -9.37
C THR A 105 13.03 -2.06 -8.06
N MET A 106 12.41 -0.87 -8.05
CA MET A 106 11.50 -0.48 -6.97
C MET A 106 10.47 -1.60 -6.78
N GLN A 107 10.47 -2.21 -5.59
CA GLN A 107 9.46 -3.21 -5.23
C GLN A 107 8.45 -2.55 -4.29
N PRO A 108 7.14 -2.76 -4.51
CA PRO A 108 6.14 -2.27 -3.59
C PRO A 108 6.20 -2.99 -2.25
N LEU A 109 5.73 -2.33 -1.19
CA LEU A 109 5.54 -2.94 0.13
C LEU A 109 4.70 -4.21 0.02
N PHE A 110 3.61 -4.16 -0.73
CA PHE A 110 2.76 -5.31 -1.04
C PHE A 110 2.87 -5.66 -2.53
N ASN A 111 3.62 -6.72 -2.82
CA ASN A 111 3.69 -7.34 -4.14
C ASN A 111 2.57 -8.37 -4.34
N GLU A 112 2.63 -9.12 -5.44
CA GLU A 112 1.67 -10.18 -5.79
C GLU A 112 1.43 -11.23 -4.71
N GLU A 113 2.45 -11.55 -3.90
CA GLU A 113 2.36 -12.54 -2.84
C GLU A 113 1.54 -12.04 -1.64
N ALA A 114 1.61 -10.73 -1.37
CA ALA A 114 0.85 -10.12 -0.28
C ALA A 114 -0.59 -9.72 -0.69
N ARG A 115 -1.02 -9.99 -1.94
CA ARG A 115 -2.36 -9.62 -2.45
C ARG A 115 -3.52 -10.41 -1.81
N CYS A 116 -3.24 -11.40 -0.97
CA CYS A 116 -4.25 -12.27 -0.35
C CYS A 116 -4.63 -11.90 1.11
N LEU A 117 -4.38 -10.67 1.59
CA LEU A 117 -4.79 -10.26 2.95
C LEU A 117 -6.31 -9.94 3.01
N MET A 118 -7.14 -10.91 2.61
CA MET A 118 -8.59 -10.77 2.39
C MET A 118 -9.40 -10.39 3.64
N GLN A 119 -8.80 -10.52 4.82
CA GLN A 119 -9.43 -10.16 6.09
C GLN A 119 -8.94 -8.84 6.67
N LEU A 120 -7.96 -8.18 6.03
CA LEU A 120 -7.35 -6.96 6.53
C LEU A 120 -8.39 -5.85 6.55
N LYS A 121 -8.54 -5.20 7.70
CA LYS A 121 -9.48 -4.12 7.97
C LYS A 121 -8.77 -2.81 8.23
N ASP A 122 -7.64 -2.90 8.91
CA ASP A 122 -6.84 -1.79 9.38
C ASP A 122 -5.40 -1.98 8.95
N LEU A 123 -4.92 -1.10 8.06
CA LEU A 123 -3.52 -1.05 7.63
C LEU A 123 -2.92 0.30 8.00
N ARG A 124 -1.92 0.27 8.87
CA ARG A 124 -1.19 1.45 9.35
C ARG A 124 0.28 1.35 8.98
N VAL A 125 0.80 2.33 8.26
CA VAL A 125 2.23 2.41 7.88
C VAL A 125 2.74 3.81 8.20
N PHE A 126 3.67 3.89 9.15
CA PHE A 126 4.17 5.14 9.73
C PHE A 126 5.69 5.17 9.76
N ASP A 127 6.32 6.27 9.33
CA ASP A 127 7.77 6.47 9.43
C ASP A 127 8.61 5.28 8.89
N CYS A 128 8.31 4.87 7.66
CA CYS A 128 8.93 3.73 6.98
C CYS A 128 9.61 4.16 5.68
N GLY A 129 10.65 3.45 5.26
CA GLY A 129 11.39 3.70 4.01
C GLY A 129 10.72 3.15 2.75
N VAL A 130 9.40 3.10 2.75
CA VAL A 130 8.61 2.50 1.68
C VAL A 130 8.43 3.51 0.56
N GLU A 131 8.90 3.16 -0.64
CA GLU A 131 8.84 4.06 -1.80
C GLU A 131 7.57 3.86 -2.66
N GLU A 132 6.94 2.69 -2.58
CA GLU A 132 5.70 2.33 -3.25
C GLU A 132 4.90 1.37 -2.36
N ILE A 133 3.60 1.63 -2.14
CA ILE A 133 2.77 0.75 -1.28
C ILE A 133 2.29 -0.46 -2.07
N VAL A 134 1.80 -0.24 -3.29
CA VAL A 134 1.37 -1.26 -4.25
C VAL A 134 1.87 -0.90 -5.64
N ALA A 135 2.27 -1.91 -6.40
CA ALA A 135 2.76 -1.78 -7.77
C ALA A 135 1.82 -0.92 -8.64
N HIS A 136 2.43 0.07 -9.28
CA HIS A 136 1.87 0.83 -10.39
C HIS A 136 1.66 -0.07 -11.62
N GLU A 137 0.51 0.10 -12.29
CA GLU A 137 0.27 -0.55 -13.58
C GLU A 137 0.96 0.23 -14.69
N ASP A 138 2.08 -0.28 -15.21
CA ASP A 138 2.59 0.15 -16.52
C ASP A 138 2.95 -1.09 -17.36
N GLY A 139 2.18 -1.37 -18.41
CA GLY A 139 2.39 -2.52 -19.31
C GLY A 139 1.17 -3.43 -19.55
N ALA A 140 1.29 -4.35 -20.52
CA ALA A 140 0.22 -5.21 -21.06
C ALA A 140 -0.31 -6.31 -20.11
N GLU A 141 0.28 -6.44 -18.92
CA GLU A 141 -0.12 -7.43 -17.92
C GLU A 141 -0.87 -6.73 -16.77
N ALA A 142 -2.12 -6.38 -17.07
CA ALA A 142 -3.04 -5.72 -16.15
C ALA A 142 -3.50 -6.70 -15.05
N ALA A 143 -2.69 -6.84 -14.00
CA ALA A 143 -3.12 -7.50 -12.77
C ALA A 143 -2.43 -6.90 -11.53
N ALA A 144 -2.37 -5.57 -11.39
CA ALA A 144 -2.02 -4.94 -10.11
C ALA A 144 -3.30 -4.46 -9.40
N ARG A 145 -4.08 -5.43 -8.91
CA ARG A 145 -5.26 -5.18 -8.08
C ARG A 145 -4.86 -5.14 -6.60
N LEU A 146 -5.24 -4.05 -5.94
CA LEU A 146 -5.34 -4.02 -4.48
C LEU A 146 -6.61 -4.75 -4.07
N VAL A 147 -6.51 -6.01 -3.64
CA VAL A 147 -7.67 -6.78 -3.20
C VAL A 147 -7.67 -6.84 -1.67
N PHE A 148 -7.78 -5.67 -1.02
CA PHE A 148 -8.12 -5.61 0.40
C PHE A 148 -9.62 -5.24 0.54
N PRO A 149 -10.55 -6.17 0.27
CA PRO A 149 -11.97 -5.86 0.17
C PRO A 149 -12.57 -5.28 1.46
N LYS A 150 -11.90 -5.52 2.61
CA LYS A 150 -12.37 -5.15 3.94
C LYS A 150 -11.62 -3.97 4.57
N VAL A 151 -10.59 -3.40 3.92
CA VAL A 151 -9.88 -2.26 4.48
C VAL A 151 -10.82 -1.06 4.51
N THR A 152 -11.11 -0.58 5.72
CA THR A 152 -12.02 0.54 5.95
C THR A 152 -11.28 1.87 6.02
N VAL A 153 -10.03 1.81 6.49
CA VAL A 153 -9.16 2.96 6.74
C VAL A 153 -7.72 2.59 6.35
N LEU A 154 -7.10 3.43 5.52
CA LEU A 154 -5.64 3.42 5.32
C LEU A 154 -5.05 4.57 6.15
N LEU A 155 -3.97 4.32 6.90
CA LEU A 155 -3.29 5.35 7.69
C LEU A 155 -1.85 5.50 7.23
N LEU A 156 -1.58 6.59 6.53
CA LEU A 156 -0.26 7.01 6.07
C LEU A 156 0.11 8.31 6.79
N SER A 157 1.16 8.31 7.63
CA SER A 157 1.55 9.50 8.42
C SER A 157 2.76 10.24 7.86
N LYS A 158 2.99 11.42 8.47
CA LYS A 158 3.98 12.50 8.29
C LYS A 158 5.39 12.20 7.77
N SER A 159 5.83 10.94 7.70
CA SER A 159 7.23 10.59 7.41
C SER A 159 7.43 9.63 6.23
N LEU A 160 6.42 9.37 5.39
CA LEU A 160 6.61 8.68 4.11
C LEU A 160 7.29 9.60 3.07
N VAL A 161 8.40 10.24 3.46
CA VAL A 161 9.16 11.21 2.66
C VAL A 161 9.76 10.61 1.39
N GLN A 162 9.84 9.28 1.31
CA GLN A 162 10.34 8.53 0.16
C GLN A 162 9.23 7.95 -0.73
N LEU A 163 7.95 8.06 -0.32
CA LEU A 163 6.84 7.53 -1.09
C LEU A 163 6.70 8.32 -2.39
N LYS A 164 6.88 7.64 -3.52
CA LYS A 164 6.81 8.22 -4.88
C LYS A 164 5.49 7.92 -5.57
N LYS A 165 4.93 6.74 -5.32
CA LYS A 165 3.68 6.29 -5.95
C LYS A 165 2.72 5.70 -4.91
N LEU A 166 1.47 6.15 -4.94
CA LEU A 166 0.37 5.60 -4.16
C LEU A 166 -0.78 5.25 -5.11
N SER A 167 -1.14 3.98 -5.19
CA SER A 167 -2.35 3.53 -5.88
C SER A 167 -3.24 2.81 -4.89
N VAL A 168 -4.52 3.17 -4.82
CA VAL A 168 -5.57 2.50 -4.05
C VAL A 168 -6.70 2.16 -5.01
N SER A 169 -6.94 0.86 -5.21
CA SER A 169 -7.93 0.39 -6.20
C SER A 169 -8.85 -0.68 -5.61
N GLU A 170 -10.08 -0.80 -6.10
CA GLU A 170 -11.00 -1.92 -5.83
C GLU A 170 -11.27 -2.21 -4.33
N CYS A 171 -11.26 -1.17 -3.49
CA CYS A 171 -11.56 -1.29 -2.06
C CYS A 171 -12.97 -0.77 -1.76
N GLU A 172 -13.95 -1.67 -1.71
CA GLU A 172 -15.36 -1.30 -1.45
C GLU A 172 -15.59 -0.71 -0.07
N SER A 173 -14.79 -1.10 0.93
CA SER A 173 -14.99 -0.69 2.33
C SER A 173 -14.33 0.63 2.71
N ILE A 174 -13.40 1.17 1.88
CA ILE A 174 -12.60 2.33 2.27
C ILE A 174 -13.45 3.60 2.25
N THR A 175 -13.39 4.38 3.33
CA THR A 175 -14.12 5.66 3.44
C THR A 175 -13.19 6.87 3.49
N GLU A 176 -11.93 6.65 3.87
CA GLU A 176 -10.83 7.62 3.90
C GLU A 176 -9.47 6.92 3.70
N VAL A 177 -8.51 7.62 3.06
CA VAL A 177 -7.17 7.10 2.71
C VAL A 177 -6.10 7.51 3.73
N VAL A 178 -6.35 8.59 4.46
CA VAL A 178 -5.53 9.07 5.56
C VAL A 178 -6.46 9.47 6.70
N ALA A 179 -6.47 8.72 7.80
CA ALA A 179 -6.98 9.20 9.08
C ALA A 179 -5.84 9.66 10.01
N GLY A 180 -6.14 10.66 10.82
CA GLY A 180 -5.22 11.18 11.83
C GLY A 180 -5.40 10.52 13.18
N GLU A 181 -4.29 10.25 13.87
CA GLU A 181 -4.30 9.99 15.30
C GLU A 181 -4.31 11.31 16.07
N GLY A 182 -5.49 11.73 16.52
CA GLY A 182 -5.65 12.58 17.71
C GLY A 182 -4.95 13.94 17.76
N GLY A 183 -4.54 14.53 16.63
CA GLY A 183 -3.92 15.86 16.59
C GLY A 183 -4.91 17.01 16.56
N GLU A 184 -4.54 18.14 17.17
CA GLU A 184 -5.24 19.43 17.03
C GLU A 184 -5.28 19.88 15.56
N GLY A 185 -6.37 20.55 15.16
CA GLY A 185 -6.76 20.81 13.76
C GLY A 185 -5.88 21.71 12.88
N ASN A 186 -4.56 21.77 13.14
CA ASN A 186 -3.58 22.56 12.40
C ASN A 186 -2.37 21.73 11.91
N GLU A 187 -2.51 20.41 11.84
CA GLU A 187 -1.44 19.52 11.39
C GLU A 187 -1.20 19.64 9.88
N VAL A 188 0.07 19.80 9.48
CA VAL A 188 0.51 19.78 8.08
C VAL A 188 1.13 18.42 7.79
N ILE A 189 0.64 17.75 6.74
CA ILE A 189 1.14 16.46 6.25
C ILE A 189 1.77 16.70 4.88
N THR A 190 3.06 16.45 4.75
CA THR A 190 3.81 16.69 3.51
C THR A 190 4.25 15.37 2.88
N PHE A 191 3.83 15.14 1.63
CA PHE A 191 4.29 14.03 0.79
C PHE A 191 5.34 14.56 -0.21
N SER A 192 6.59 14.69 0.23
CA SER A 192 7.62 15.43 -0.49
C SER A 192 8.03 14.83 -1.85
N GLN A 193 7.96 13.51 -1.99
CA GLN A 193 8.42 12.77 -3.18
C GLN A 193 7.28 12.13 -3.97
N LEU A 194 6.03 12.25 -3.53
CA LEU A 194 4.90 11.61 -4.20
C LEU A 194 4.67 12.30 -5.54
N THR A 195 4.89 11.59 -6.65
CA THR A 195 4.67 12.10 -8.02
C THR A 195 3.37 11.58 -8.63
N TYR A 196 2.87 10.44 -8.15
CA TYR A 196 1.69 9.77 -8.68
C TYR A 196 0.73 9.32 -7.57
N LEU A 197 -0.55 9.67 -7.71
CA LEU A 197 -1.64 9.23 -6.83
C LEU A 197 -2.82 8.69 -7.64
N LYS A 198 -3.19 7.42 -7.45
CA LYS A 198 -4.37 6.81 -8.07
C LYS A 198 -5.36 6.32 -7.01
N LEU A 199 -6.63 6.69 -7.18
CA LEU A 199 -7.79 6.24 -6.41
C LEU A 199 -8.82 5.71 -7.41
N ASP A 200 -9.08 4.39 -7.41
CA ASP A 200 -9.86 3.73 -8.46
C ASP A 200 -10.85 2.69 -7.92
N CYS A 201 -12.10 2.67 -8.40
CA CYS A 201 -13.13 1.72 -7.91
C CYS A 201 -13.28 1.75 -6.38
N LEU A 202 -13.46 2.94 -5.79
CA LEU A 202 -13.64 3.14 -4.35
C LEU A 202 -15.06 3.68 -4.07
N PRO A 203 -16.11 2.83 -4.08
CA PRO A 203 -17.51 3.26 -4.06
C PRO A 203 -17.91 4.04 -2.80
N ASN A 204 -17.29 3.78 -1.66
CA ASN A 204 -17.62 4.41 -0.38
C ASN A 204 -16.60 5.49 0.05
N LEU A 205 -15.60 5.81 -0.78
CA LEU A 205 -14.60 6.81 -0.45
C LEU A 205 -15.24 8.20 -0.51
N THR A 206 -15.25 8.93 0.61
CA THR A 206 -15.87 10.26 0.68
C THR A 206 -14.86 11.40 0.49
N SER A 207 -13.61 11.18 0.94
CA SER A 207 -12.50 12.11 0.83
C SER A 207 -11.17 11.37 1.08
N PHE A 208 -10.05 11.93 0.62
CA PHE A 208 -8.71 11.44 0.94
C PHE A 208 -8.43 11.48 2.45
N CYS A 209 -8.94 12.53 3.13
CA CYS A 209 -8.85 12.68 4.58
C CYS A 209 -10.11 13.39 5.11
N SER A 210 -10.78 12.78 6.09
CA SER A 210 -11.96 13.36 6.75
C SER A 210 -11.62 14.50 7.70
N ARG A 211 -10.38 14.54 8.21
CA ARG A 211 -9.91 15.61 9.10
C ARG A 211 -9.51 16.85 8.30
N SER A 212 -9.58 18.01 8.96
CA SER A 212 -9.19 19.31 8.40
C SER A 212 -7.66 19.51 8.39
N TYR A 213 -6.90 18.47 8.08
CA TYR A 213 -5.44 18.57 7.96
C TYR A 213 -5.03 19.30 6.70
N SER A 214 -3.92 20.02 6.79
CA SER A 214 -3.31 20.65 5.63
C SER A 214 -2.39 19.66 4.94
N PHE A 215 -2.46 19.55 3.63
CA PHE A 215 -1.66 18.65 2.83
C PHE A 215 -0.77 19.40 1.86
N GLU A 216 0.50 18.99 1.80
CA GLU A 216 1.48 19.51 0.84
C GLU A 216 2.02 18.39 -0.03
N PHE A 217 1.88 18.56 -1.34
CA PHE A 217 2.34 17.63 -2.37
C PHE A 217 3.28 18.36 -3.35
N PRO A 218 4.50 18.73 -2.93
CA PRO A 218 5.39 19.58 -3.72
C PRO A 218 5.92 18.94 -5.01
N SER A 219 5.80 17.61 -5.14
CA SER A 219 6.28 16.83 -6.29
C SER A 219 5.17 16.11 -7.06
N LEU A 220 3.90 16.28 -6.68
CA LEU A 220 2.80 15.53 -7.28
C LEU A 220 2.51 16.07 -8.68
N GLU A 221 2.64 15.20 -9.67
CA GLU A 221 2.52 15.52 -11.10
C GLU A 221 1.22 14.97 -11.67
N GLU A 222 0.78 13.80 -11.20
CA GLU A 222 -0.36 13.06 -11.75
C GLU A 222 -1.30 12.55 -10.65
N VAL A 223 -2.60 12.79 -10.84
CA VAL A 223 -3.67 12.26 -9.99
C VAL A 223 -4.74 11.59 -10.85
N ILE A 224 -5.10 10.35 -10.51
CA ILE A 224 -6.24 9.65 -11.12
C ILE A 224 -7.29 9.40 -10.03
N VAL A 225 -8.51 9.89 -10.25
CA VAL A 225 -9.67 9.62 -9.38
C VAL A 225 -10.81 9.05 -10.23
N SER A 226 -10.90 7.72 -10.28
CA SER A 226 -11.83 6.99 -11.14
C SER A 226 -12.81 6.16 -10.33
N LYS A 227 -14.08 6.11 -10.76
CA LYS A 227 -15.11 5.25 -10.13
C LYS A 227 -15.19 5.41 -8.59
N CYS A 228 -15.15 6.66 -8.13
CA CYS A 228 -15.25 7.09 -6.73
C CYS A 228 -16.49 8.01 -6.56
N PRO A 229 -17.71 7.45 -6.60
CA PRO A 229 -18.96 8.22 -6.69
C PRO A 229 -19.24 9.13 -5.48
N GLU A 230 -18.82 8.71 -4.28
CA GLU A 230 -19.04 9.47 -3.05
C GLU A 230 -17.99 10.57 -2.81
N MET A 231 -16.89 10.56 -3.56
CA MET A 231 -15.76 11.48 -3.37
C MET A 231 -16.06 12.83 -4.03
N LYS A 232 -16.57 13.79 -3.26
CA LYS A 232 -16.95 15.14 -3.73
C LYS A 232 -15.85 16.18 -3.58
N ILE A 233 -14.88 15.90 -2.74
CA ILE A 233 -13.70 16.74 -2.49
C ILE A 233 -12.51 15.82 -2.23
N PHE A 234 -11.30 16.35 -2.42
CA PHE A 234 -10.09 15.63 -2.06
C PHE A 234 -9.87 15.65 -0.54
N CYS A 235 -9.83 16.81 0.10
CA CYS A 235 -9.67 16.93 1.55
C CYS A 235 -10.37 18.19 2.10
N HIS A 236 -10.63 18.21 3.41
CA HIS A 236 -11.32 19.33 4.06
C HIS A 236 -10.39 20.49 4.45
N GLY A 237 -9.10 20.23 4.64
CA GLY A 237 -8.12 21.26 5.00
C GLY A 237 -7.47 21.95 3.79
N ILE A 238 -6.38 22.67 4.06
CA ILE A 238 -5.63 23.40 3.02
C ILE A 238 -4.84 22.42 2.17
N LEU A 239 -4.86 22.61 0.85
CA LEU A 239 -4.16 21.75 -0.09
C LEU A 239 -3.18 22.56 -0.94
N SER A 240 -1.93 22.11 -0.98
CA SER A 240 -0.87 22.69 -1.82
C SER A 240 -0.33 21.63 -2.77
N THR A 241 -0.54 21.83 -4.07
CA THR A 241 -0.12 20.92 -5.15
C THR A 241 0.59 21.72 -6.25
N PRO A 242 1.76 22.33 -6.00
CA PRO A 242 2.34 23.35 -6.88
C PRO A 242 2.81 22.84 -8.25
N LYS A 243 3.01 21.53 -8.42
CA LYS A 243 3.43 20.90 -9.68
C LYS A 243 2.34 20.06 -10.34
N LEU A 244 1.15 20.02 -9.75
CA LEU A 244 0.08 19.18 -10.27
C LEU A 244 -0.50 19.84 -11.52
N GLU A 245 -0.29 19.20 -12.66
CA GLU A 245 -0.75 19.70 -13.96
C GLU A 245 -1.82 18.78 -14.58
N ARG A 246 -2.00 17.59 -14.01
CA ARG A 246 -2.71 16.47 -14.65
C ARG A 246 -3.59 15.73 -13.66
N VAL A 247 -4.92 15.90 -13.78
CA VAL A 247 -5.91 15.08 -13.07
C VAL A 247 -6.80 14.36 -14.09
N GLN A 248 -7.07 13.09 -13.89
CA GLN A 248 -7.91 12.28 -14.79
C GLN A 248 -8.98 11.51 -14.03
N ALA A 249 -10.18 11.37 -14.61
CA ALA A 249 -11.21 10.49 -14.07
C ALA A 249 -11.17 9.07 -14.66
N THR A 250 -10.51 8.85 -15.80
CA THR A 250 -10.17 7.50 -16.32
C THR A 250 -8.89 7.54 -17.16
N LYS A 251 -8.29 6.38 -17.47
CA LYS A 251 -7.11 6.29 -18.36
C LYS A 251 -7.39 6.75 -19.80
N GLU A 252 -8.67 6.79 -20.20
CA GLU A 252 -9.14 7.16 -21.53
C GLU A 252 -9.70 8.59 -21.58
N ASP A 253 -9.66 9.28 -20.43
CA ASP A 253 -10.24 10.60 -20.23
C ASP A 253 -9.26 11.73 -20.58
N GLU A 254 -9.80 12.90 -20.93
CA GLU A 254 -8.98 14.10 -21.10
C GLU A 254 -8.40 14.56 -19.75
N TRP A 255 -7.27 15.27 -19.79
CA TRP A 255 -6.69 15.84 -18.58
C TRP A 255 -7.53 17.02 -18.10
N HIS A 256 -7.89 16.98 -16.83
CA HIS A 256 -8.65 18.00 -16.14
C HIS A 256 -7.74 18.76 -15.17
N TRP A 257 -7.80 20.08 -15.23
CA TRP A 257 -7.22 20.93 -14.20
C TRP A 257 -8.04 22.20 -14.07
N LYS A 258 -8.33 22.59 -12.83
CA LYS A 258 -9.01 23.84 -12.51
C LYS A 258 -8.07 24.74 -11.69
N VAL A 259 -8.55 25.26 -10.56
CA VAL A 259 -7.78 26.13 -9.67
C VAL A 259 -6.89 25.30 -8.74
N ASP A 260 -7.43 24.20 -8.24
CA ASP A 260 -6.80 23.30 -7.30
C ASP A 260 -7.41 21.89 -7.44
N LEU A 261 -6.77 20.89 -6.82
CA LEU A 261 -7.22 19.50 -6.87
C LEU A 261 -8.60 19.29 -6.23
N ASN A 262 -8.92 20.00 -5.15
CA ASN A 262 -10.24 19.93 -4.48
C ASN A 262 -11.36 20.36 -5.43
N THR A 263 -11.18 21.50 -6.09
CA THR A 263 -12.10 22.05 -7.08
C THR A 263 -12.21 21.12 -8.28
N THR A 264 -11.08 20.56 -8.75
CA THR A 264 -11.05 19.63 -9.88
C THR A 264 -11.84 18.36 -9.57
N VAL A 265 -11.58 17.68 -8.44
CA VAL A 265 -12.33 16.50 -7.99
C VAL A 265 -13.82 16.78 -7.89
N ARG A 266 -14.20 17.94 -7.34
CA ARG A 266 -15.61 18.35 -7.26
C ARG A 266 -16.25 18.47 -8.64
N THR A 267 -15.55 19.05 -9.62
CA THR A 267 -16.04 19.16 -10.99
C THR A 267 -16.25 17.78 -11.62
N LEU A 268 -15.26 16.89 -11.52
CA LEU A 268 -15.36 15.51 -12.04
C LEU A 268 -16.57 14.75 -11.45
N ALA A 269 -16.81 14.94 -10.14
CA ALA A 269 -17.94 14.34 -9.46
C ALA A 269 -19.30 14.90 -9.93
N LEU A 270 -19.40 16.21 -10.16
CA LEU A 270 -20.62 16.85 -10.67
C LEU A 270 -20.91 16.50 -12.13
N GLU A 271 -19.88 16.30 -12.94
CA GLU A 271 -19.97 15.91 -14.35
C GLU A 271 -20.28 14.40 -14.52
N GLY A 272 -20.35 13.64 -13.41
CA GLY A 272 -20.64 12.21 -13.43
C GLY A 272 -19.48 11.37 -13.97
N GLN A 273 -18.30 11.94 -14.18
CA GLN A 273 -17.13 11.24 -14.71
C GLN A 273 -16.55 10.23 -13.70
N THR A 274 -16.76 10.47 -12.40
CA THR A 274 -16.45 9.50 -11.33
C THR A 274 -17.55 8.42 -11.14
N MET A 275 -18.67 8.50 -11.88
CA MET A 275 -19.89 7.72 -11.66
C MET A 275 -20.09 6.54 -12.65
N ILE A 276 -19.08 6.16 -13.43
CA ILE A 276 -19.20 5.03 -14.38
C ILE A 276 -19.46 3.73 -13.58
N PRO A 277 -20.53 2.94 -13.86
CA PRO A 277 -20.93 1.83 -12.99
C PRO A 277 -19.95 0.66 -13.01
N LEU A 278 -19.60 0.24 -11.79
CA LEU A 278 -19.13 -1.05 -11.29
C LEU A 278 -17.98 -1.77 -12.03
N CYS A 279 -16.85 -1.86 -11.33
CA CYS A 279 -15.98 -3.03 -11.41
C CYS A 279 -16.87 -4.30 -11.32
N ASN A 280 -16.89 -5.13 -12.37
CA ASN A 280 -17.68 -6.36 -12.42
C ASN A 280 -17.51 -7.16 -11.13
N SER A 281 -18.60 -7.36 -10.40
CA SER A 281 -18.72 -8.36 -9.34
C SER A 281 -18.43 -9.73 -9.96
N SER A 282 -17.17 -10.15 -9.92
CA SER A 282 -16.80 -11.54 -10.20
C SER A 282 -16.96 -12.31 -8.90
N SER A 283 -18.22 -12.48 -8.50
CA SER A 283 -18.63 -13.45 -7.50
C SER A 283 -19.22 -14.66 -8.22
N GLU A 284 -18.37 -15.64 -8.52
CA GLU A 284 -18.72 -17.07 -8.54
C GLU A 284 -17.51 -17.87 -8.01
#